data_AF-A0AA40A2H9-F1
#
_entry.id   AF-A0AA40A2H9-F1
#
_cell.length_a   1.000
_cell.length_b   1.000
_cell.length_c   1.000
_cell.angle_alpha   90.00
_cell.angle_beta   90.00
_cell.angle_gamma   90.00
#
_symmetry.space_group_name_H-M   'P 1'
#
loop_
_entity.id
_entity.type
_entity.pdbx_description
1 polymer ?
#
loop_
_entity_poly.entity_id
_entity_poly.type
_entity_poly.pdbx_seq_one_letter_code
_entity_poly.pdbx_strand_id
1 'polypeptide(L)'
;MHASNILLSAFALAGLAVASPVEVAERQAAKLRIMPLGDSITEITCWRALVWDQLADAGLASQVQYVGSQNSNPQNCKPATANWDQHHEGHSGWLAVDIANNYLTGWLQKTPADIVMFMLGTNDVVRGKSTNDIIGAYTKMVNIIRAANPKTKIIVDLVIPLSIGSSSAINSINAAIPAWAKGLNSTDSPIVIADCSTGFKTSDLRDGVHPNLSGDKIIASRVGPLLLDYVKQSLGK
;
A
#
# COMPACT_ATOMS: atom_id res chain seq x y z
N MET A 1 -15.79 75.80 -12.24
CA MET A 1 -16.54 74.69 -11.62
C MET A 1 -15.85 73.40 -12.07
N HIS A 2 -14.93 72.86 -11.26
CA HIS A 2 -14.22 71.61 -11.55
C HIS A 2 -14.57 70.61 -10.45
N ALA A 3 -15.32 69.56 -10.81
CA ALA A 3 -15.68 68.47 -9.91
C ALA A 3 -14.49 67.50 -9.78
N SER A 4 -14.03 67.27 -8.55
CA SER A 4 -13.02 66.24 -8.24
C SER A 4 -13.73 64.91 -8.01
N ASN A 5 -13.40 63.90 -8.82
CA ASN A 5 -13.82 62.52 -8.61
C ASN A 5 -12.92 61.87 -7.54
N ILE A 6 -13.52 61.46 -6.43
CA ILE A 6 -12.87 60.62 -5.42
C ILE A 6 -13.09 59.16 -5.83
N LEU A 7 -12.00 58.46 -6.18
CA LEU A 7 -11.96 57.00 -6.31
C LEU A 7 -11.94 56.37 -4.91
N LEU A 8 -12.93 55.52 -4.61
CA LEU A 8 -12.88 54.60 -3.48
C LEU A 8 -12.10 53.34 -3.87
N SER A 9 -10.93 53.13 -3.26
CA SER A 9 -10.19 51.87 -3.35
C SER A 9 -10.74 50.88 -2.33
N ALA A 10 -11.32 49.77 -2.78
CA ALA A 10 -11.73 48.66 -1.92
C ALA A 10 -10.53 47.74 -1.64
N PHE A 11 -10.07 47.69 -0.38
CA PHE A 11 -9.14 46.67 0.09
C PHE A 11 -9.90 45.36 0.34
N ALA A 12 -9.62 44.33 -0.46
CA ALA A 12 -10.03 42.97 -0.16
C ALA A 12 -9.09 42.38 0.90
N LEU A 13 -9.56 42.24 2.15
CA LEU A 13 -8.86 41.43 3.15
C LEU A 13 -9.00 39.95 2.75
N ALA A 14 -7.88 39.33 2.35
CA ALA A 14 -7.76 37.89 2.30
C ALA A 14 -7.77 37.36 3.75
N GLY A 15 -8.92 36.91 4.23
CA GLY A 15 -9.02 36.23 5.51
C GLY A 15 -8.27 34.90 5.46
N LEU A 16 -7.19 34.78 6.24
CA LEU A 16 -6.62 33.49 6.60
C LEU A 16 -7.68 32.73 7.41
N ALA A 17 -8.34 31.75 6.80
CA ALA A 17 -9.23 30.85 7.51
C ALA A 17 -8.40 30.06 8.53
N VAL A 18 -8.51 30.43 9.80
CA VAL A 18 -7.95 29.67 10.91
C VAL A 18 -8.92 28.52 11.17
N ALA A 19 -8.44 27.28 10.99
CA ALA A 19 -9.23 26.08 11.27
C ALA A 19 -9.73 26.11 12.72
N SER A 20 -10.98 25.74 12.92
CA SER A 20 -11.60 25.75 14.24
C SER A 20 -10.97 24.69 15.15
N PRO A 21 -10.97 24.87 16.49
CA PRO A 21 -10.48 23.85 17.43
C PRO A 21 -11.14 22.47 17.25
N VAL A 22 -12.35 22.45 16.71
CA VAL A 22 -13.11 21.22 16.39
C VAL A 22 -12.53 20.51 15.16
N GLU A 23 -12.18 21.24 14.09
CA GLU A 23 -11.47 20.67 12.93
C GLU A 23 -10.05 20.21 13.27
N VAL A 24 -9.38 20.91 14.20
CA VAL A 24 -8.08 20.50 14.74
C VAL A 24 -8.21 19.22 15.57
N ALA A 25 -9.26 19.09 16.39
CA ALA A 25 -9.55 17.88 17.18
C ALA A 25 -9.99 16.68 16.32
N GLU A 26 -10.75 16.89 15.24
CA GLU A 26 -11.12 15.83 14.28
C GLU A 26 -9.91 15.31 13.50
N ARG A 27 -8.97 16.19 13.12
CA ARG A 27 -7.66 15.77 12.58
C ARG A 27 -6.82 14.99 13.59
N GLN A 28 -7.11 15.12 14.87
CA GLN A 28 -6.40 14.46 15.96
C GLN A 28 -7.03 13.12 16.39
N ALA A 29 -8.10 12.67 15.69
CA ALA A 29 -8.89 11.49 16.09
C ALA A 29 -8.97 10.34 15.07
N ALA A 30 -8.45 10.49 13.84
CA ALA A 30 -8.51 9.43 12.82
C ALA A 30 -7.23 8.59 12.79
N LYS A 31 -7.35 7.26 12.92
CA LYS A 31 -6.24 6.31 12.75
C LYS A 31 -5.70 6.37 11.32
N LEU A 32 -4.38 6.26 11.15
CA LEU A 32 -3.74 6.15 9.85
C LEU A 32 -4.17 4.84 9.16
N ARG A 33 -4.63 4.94 7.91
CA ARG A 33 -5.22 3.82 7.17
C ARG A 33 -4.18 3.17 6.27
N ILE A 34 -3.96 1.89 6.46
CA ILE A 34 -2.99 1.10 5.71
C ILE A 34 -3.76 0.05 4.92
N MET A 35 -3.57 0.00 3.61
CA MET A 35 -4.20 -1.00 2.74
C MET A 35 -3.18 -2.06 2.33
N PRO A 36 -3.25 -3.28 2.89
CA PRO A 36 -2.61 -4.46 2.32
C PRO A 36 -3.34 -4.87 1.03
N LEU A 37 -2.87 -4.41 -0.13
CA LEU A 37 -3.40 -4.77 -1.44
C LEU A 37 -2.65 -5.99 -1.98
N GLY A 38 -3.34 -6.92 -2.64
CA GLY A 38 -2.63 -8.00 -3.31
C GLY A 38 -3.51 -9.13 -3.82
N ASP A 39 -2.87 -10.27 -4.05
CA ASP A 39 -3.53 -11.50 -4.46
C ASP A 39 -3.64 -12.51 -3.30
N SER A 40 -3.55 -13.80 -3.60
CA SER A 40 -3.54 -14.87 -2.59
C SER A 40 -2.36 -14.77 -1.64
N ILE A 41 -1.21 -14.22 -2.06
CA ILE A 41 -0.05 -14.02 -1.18
C ILE A 41 -0.37 -12.98 -0.10
N THR A 42 -1.35 -12.09 -0.31
CA THR A 42 -1.86 -11.17 0.72
C THR A 42 -3.04 -11.79 1.50
N GLU A 43 -3.96 -12.45 0.81
CA GLU A 43 -5.18 -12.98 1.44
C GLU A 43 -4.92 -14.19 2.35
N ILE A 44 -4.23 -15.20 1.85
CA ILE A 44 -4.20 -16.55 2.43
C ILE A 44 -2.84 -16.91 3.05
N THR A 45 -2.26 -15.95 3.77
CA THR A 45 -0.91 -16.01 4.38
C THR A 45 -0.88 -15.28 5.72
N CYS A 46 0.20 -15.43 6.49
CA CYS A 46 0.29 -14.88 7.84
C CYS A 46 1.20 -13.65 7.97
N TRP A 47 1.84 -13.17 6.90
CA TRP A 47 2.76 -12.03 7.02
C TRP A 47 2.07 -10.76 7.54
N ARG A 48 0.78 -10.52 7.21
CA ARG A 48 0.00 -9.37 7.73
C ARG A 48 -0.10 -9.38 9.25
N ALA A 49 -0.35 -10.55 9.84
CA ALA A 49 -0.41 -10.72 11.28
C ALA A 49 0.96 -10.44 11.92
N LEU A 50 2.05 -10.91 11.30
CA LEU A 50 3.41 -10.67 11.77
C LEU A 50 3.82 -9.19 11.67
N VAL A 51 3.41 -8.49 10.61
CA VAL A 51 3.63 -7.04 10.48
C VAL A 51 2.81 -6.27 11.51
N TRP A 52 1.60 -6.73 11.84
CA TRP A 52 0.81 -6.14 12.91
C TRP A 52 1.49 -6.27 14.28
N ASP A 53 2.07 -7.43 14.59
CA ASP A 53 2.85 -7.59 15.82
C ASP A 53 4.01 -6.57 15.88
N GLN A 54 4.70 -6.32 14.76
CA GLN A 54 5.74 -5.29 14.73
C GLN A 54 5.20 -3.87 14.97
N LEU A 55 4.01 -3.54 14.45
CA LEU A 55 3.33 -2.28 14.74
C LEU A 55 2.92 -2.18 16.22
N ALA A 56 2.47 -3.27 16.82
CA ALA A 56 2.12 -3.34 18.23
C ALA A 56 3.33 -3.19 19.15
N ASP A 57 4.42 -3.91 18.85
CA ASP A 57 5.70 -3.85 19.57
C ASP A 57 6.30 -2.42 19.53
N ALA A 58 6.08 -1.69 18.44
CA ALA A 58 6.48 -0.29 18.32
C ALA A 58 5.50 0.71 18.98
N GLY A 59 4.43 0.25 19.62
CA GLY A 59 3.41 1.11 20.24
C GLY A 59 2.56 1.89 19.23
N LEU A 60 2.46 1.41 17.98
CA LEU A 60 1.77 2.10 16.88
C LEU A 60 0.38 1.53 16.57
N ALA A 61 0.07 0.30 17.01
CA ALA A 61 -1.19 -0.40 16.69
C ALA A 61 -2.47 0.40 17.05
N SER A 62 -2.45 1.23 18.09
CA SER A 62 -3.60 2.06 18.46
C SER A 62 -3.84 3.27 17.54
N GLN A 63 -2.84 3.67 16.75
CA GLN A 63 -2.85 4.85 15.88
C GLN A 63 -3.03 4.48 14.40
N VAL A 64 -3.07 3.18 14.09
CA VAL A 64 -3.21 2.67 12.72
C VAL A 64 -4.39 1.70 12.63
N GLN A 65 -4.89 1.51 11.43
CA GLN A 65 -5.86 0.46 11.10
C GLN A 65 -5.55 -0.09 9.73
N TYR A 66 -5.79 -1.39 9.55
CA TYR A 66 -5.84 -1.96 8.21
C TYR A 66 -7.20 -1.63 7.58
N VAL A 67 -7.20 -1.37 6.29
CA VAL A 67 -8.41 -1.10 5.52
C VAL A 67 -8.44 -1.96 4.27
N GLY A 68 -9.65 -2.30 3.86
CA GLY A 68 -9.93 -3.03 2.64
C GLY A 68 -11.28 -3.73 2.71
N SER A 69 -11.76 -4.25 1.58
CA SER A 69 -13.06 -4.92 1.49
C SER A 69 -13.08 -6.32 2.10
N GLN A 70 -11.91 -6.92 2.30
CA GLN A 70 -11.74 -8.26 2.86
C GLN A 70 -11.26 -8.17 4.31
N ASN A 71 -11.54 -9.21 5.10
CA ASN A 71 -11.02 -9.39 6.45
C ASN A 71 -10.75 -10.87 6.79
N SER A 72 -10.48 -11.68 5.76
CA SER A 72 -10.35 -13.12 5.91
C SER A 72 -9.01 -13.50 6.56
N ASN A 73 -9.03 -14.61 7.31
CA ASN A 73 -7.86 -15.26 7.91
C ASN A 73 -7.92 -16.79 7.72
N PRO A 74 -7.85 -17.29 6.48
CA PRO A 74 -8.08 -18.71 6.20
C PRO A 74 -6.94 -19.62 6.66
N GLN A 75 -5.74 -19.07 6.90
CA GLN A 75 -4.62 -19.82 7.50
C GLN A 75 -4.69 -19.88 9.03
N ASN A 76 -5.73 -19.33 9.66
CA ASN A 76 -5.87 -19.25 11.11
C ASN A 76 -4.61 -18.69 11.78
N CYS A 77 -4.07 -17.61 11.20
CA CYS A 77 -2.90 -16.92 11.70
C CYS A 77 -3.19 -16.38 13.11
N LYS A 78 -2.25 -16.60 14.03
CA LYS A 78 -2.35 -16.23 15.44
C LYS A 78 -1.18 -15.29 15.80
N PRO A 79 -1.34 -13.96 15.61
CA PRO A 79 -0.35 -13.01 16.10
C PRO A 79 -0.26 -13.07 17.62
N ALA A 80 0.87 -12.61 18.17
CA ALA A 80 1.04 -12.45 19.61
C ALA A 80 0.08 -11.39 20.16
N THR A 81 -0.24 -10.38 19.34
CA THR A 81 -1.10 -9.27 19.72
C THR A 81 -2.58 -9.61 19.56
N ALA A 82 -3.38 -9.38 20.60
CA ALA A 82 -4.81 -9.69 20.61
C ALA A 82 -5.68 -8.73 19.75
N ASN A 83 -5.17 -7.55 19.38
CA ASN A 83 -5.92 -6.51 18.69
C ASN A 83 -5.64 -6.43 17.17
N TRP A 84 -5.20 -7.53 16.57
CA TRP A 84 -4.89 -7.57 15.15
C TRP A 84 -6.08 -7.19 14.28
N ASP A 85 -5.93 -6.10 13.54
CA ASP A 85 -6.87 -5.70 12.50
C ASP A 85 -6.69 -6.59 11.27
N GLN A 86 -7.73 -7.36 10.94
CA GLN A 86 -7.67 -8.37 9.89
C GLN A 86 -7.98 -7.82 8.50
N HIS A 87 -8.37 -6.55 8.35
CA HIS A 87 -8.77 -6.03 7.05
C HIS A 87 -7.62 -6.07 6.03
N HIS A 88 -7.97 -6.27 4.77
CA HIS A 88 -7.05 -6.25 3.63
C HIS A 88 -7.82 -6.09 2.32
N GLU A 89 -7.09 -5.83 1.25
CA GLU A 89 -7.56 -5.79 -0.14
C GLU A 89 -6.83 -6.86 -0.95
N GLY A 90 -6.75 -8.07 -0.38
CA GLY A 90 -6.09 -9.24 -0.97
C GLY A 90 -7.12 -10.17 -1.60
N HIS A 91 -6.93 -10.57 -2.85
CA HIS A 91 -7.91 -11.36 -3.61
C HIS A 91 -7.25 -12.52 -4.36
N SER A 92 -7.48 -13.75 -3.91
CA SER A 92 -6.84 -14.95 -4.45
C SER A 92 -7.11 -15.16 -5.94
N GLY A 93 -6.03 -15.32 -6.72
CA GLY A 93 -6.10 -15.54 -8.16
C GLY A 93 -6.27 -14.27 -9.00
N TRP A 94 -6.35 -13.09 -8.39
CA TRP A 94 -6.56 -11.84 -9.11
C TRP A 94 -5.26 -11.29 -9.71
N LEU A 95 -5.43 -10.59 -10.83
CA LEU A 95 -4.34 -10.03 -11.61
C LEU A 95 -4.19 -8.52 -11.33
N ALA A 96 -2.95 -8.03 -11.37
CA ALA A 96 -2.65 -6.61 -11.32
C ALA A 96 -3.39 -5.85 -12.44
N VAL A 97 -3.42 -6.41 -13.65
CA VAL A 97 -4.10 -5.78 -14.79
C VAL A 97 -5.60 -5.63 -14.55
N ASP A 98 -6.25 -6.60 -13.92
CA ASP A 98 -7.71 -6.55 -13.69
C ASP A 98 -8.03 -5.60 -12.54
N ILE A 99 -7.25 -5.66 -11.46
CA ILE A 99 -7.33 -4.73 -10.32
C ILE A 99 -7.24 -3.28 -10.78
N ALA A 100 -6.21 -2.96 -11.57
CA ALA A 100 -5.96 -1.61 -12.07
C ALA A 100 -7.07 -1.10 -12.99
N ASN A 101 -7.70 -1.99 -13.77
CA ASN A 101 -8.67 -1.59 -14.77
C ASN A 101 -10.10 -1.48 -14.23
N ASN A 102 -10.47 -2.29 -13.23
CA ASN A 102 -11.88 -2.50 -12.91
C ASN A 102 -12.24 -2.22 -11.45
N TYR A 103 -11.29 -2.26 -10.52
CA TYR A 103 -11.64 -2.41 -9.10
C TYR A 103 -11.05 -1.34 -8.18
N LEU A 104 -9.77 -0.98 -8.37
CA LEU A 104 -9.03 -0.20 -7.38
C LEU A 104 -9.65 1.16 -7.06
N THR A 105 -10.21 1.85 -8.06
CA THR A 105 -10.91 3.14 -7.86
C THR A 105 -12.08 2.98 -6.89
N GLY A 106 -12.91 1.95 -7.07
CA GLY A 106 -14.07 1.70 -6.22
C GLY A 106 -13.68 1.27 -4.81
N TRP A 107 -12.58 0.52 -4.66
CA TRP A 107 -12.05 0.17 -3.34
C TRP A 107 -11.58 1.41 -2.59
N LEU A 108 -10.73 2.24 -3.19
CA LEU A 108 -10.21 3.45 -2.52
C LEU A 108 -11.29 4.49 -2.20
N GLN A 109 -12.42 4.50 -2.92
CA GLN A 109 -13.58 5.32 -2.56
C GLN A 109 -14.27 4.83 -1.28
N LYS A 110 -14.33 3.52 -1.06
CA LYS A 110 -15.00 2.90 0.10
C LYS A 110 -14.07 2.79 1.32
N THR A 111 -12.81 2.48 1.06
CA THR A 111 -11.75 2.26 2.05
C THR A 111 -10.53 3.10 1.70
N PRO A 112 -10.59 4.44 1.86
CA PRO A 112 -9.47 5.27 1.46
C PRO A 112 -8.25 5.00 2.34
N ALA A 113 -7.07 5.09 1.75
CA ALA A 113 -5.81 4.70 2.37
C ALA A 113 -4.82 5.87 2.43
N ASP A 114 -3.97 5.87 3.44
CA ASP A 114 -2.85 6.80 3.61
C ASP A 114 -1.52 6.12 3.27
N ILE A 115 -1.47 4.79 3.45
CA ILE A 115 -0.38 3.92 3.01
C ILE A 115 -0.98 2.76 2.22
N VAL A 116 -0.44 2.45 1.04
CA VAL A 116 -0.77 1.24 0.28
C VAL A 116 0.48 0.39 0.15
N MET A 117 0.38 -0.89 0.52
CA MET A 117 1.44 -1.88 0.31
C MET A 117 0.92 -2.97 -0.61
N PHE A 118 1.69 -3.36 -1.63
CA PHE A 118 1.21 -4.38 -2.57
C PHE A 118 2.30 -5.30 -3.13
N MET A 119 1.92 -6.58 -3.21
CA MET A 119 2.54 -7.60 -4.04
C MET A 119 1.48 -8.15 -4.99
N LEU A 120 1.71 -7.97 -6.30
CA LEU A 120 0.83 -8.43 -7.38
C LEU A 120 1.67 -8.84 -8.58
N GLY A 121 1.11 -9.57 -9.54
CA GLY A 121 1.83 -9.99 -10.75
C GLY A 121 2.09 -11.49 -10.82
N THR A 122 1.97 -12.21 -9.70
CA THR A 122 2.02 -13.68 -9.65
C THR A 122 1.03 -14.29 -10.64
N ASN A 123 -0.24 -13.90 -10.51
CA ASN A 123 -1.30 -14.45 -11.37
C ASN A 123 -1.21 -13.93 -12.80
N ASP A 124 -0.76 -12.69 -13.00
CA ASP A 124 -0.55 -12.11 -14.33
C ASP A 124 0.46 -12.96 -15.12
N VAL A 125 1.60 -13.28 -14.51
CA VAL A 125 2.62 -14.16 -15.09
C VAL A 125 2.08 -15.56 -15.36
N VAL A 126 1.36 -16.15 -14.40
CA VAL A 126 0.73 -17.47 -14.57
C VAL A 126 -0.30 -17.47 -15.71
N ARG A 127 -0.96 -16.34 -15.96
CA ARG A 127 -1.92 -16.13 -17.06
C ARG A 127 -1.28 -15.58 -18.33
N GLY A 128 0.05 -15.53 -18.40
CA GLY A 128 0.79 -15.17 -19.62
C GLY A 128 0.76 -13.68 -19.98
N LYS A 129 0.50 -12.78 -19.02
CA LYS A 129 0.65 -11.33 -19.24
C LYS A 129 2.13 -10.97 -19.36
N SER A 130 2.42 -10.00 -20.23
CA SER A 130 3.79 -9.54 -20.42
C SER A 130 4.25 -8.67 -19.23
N THR A 131 5.56 -8.56 -19.03
CA THR A 131 6.13 -7.60 -18.06
C THR A 131 5.64 -6.18 -18.32
N ASN A 132 5.48 -5.78 -19.59
CA ASN A 132 4.99 -4.45 -19.94
C ASN A 132 3.54 -4.24 -19.50
N ASP A 133 2.66 -5.24 -19.65
CA ASP A 133 1.27 -5.15 -19.19
C ASP A 133 1.21 -4.97 -17.67
N ILE A 134 2.04 -5.74 -16.94
CA ILE A 134 2.08 -5.72 -15.46
C ILE A 134 2.61 -4.38 -14.95
N ILE A 135 3.71 -3.87 -15.51
CA ILE A 135 4.28 -2.56 -15.14
C ILE A 135 3.34 -1.41 -15.56
N GLY A 136 2.64 -1.56 -16.70
CA GLY A 136 1.57 -0.65 -17.10
C GLY A 136 0.43 -0.61 -16.08
N ALA A 137 0.01 -1.77 -15.59
CA ALA A 137 -0.99 -1.88 -14.52
C ALA A 137 -0.51 -1.24 -13.21
N TYR A 138 0.74 -1.46 -12.80
CA TYR A 138 1.30 -0.82 -11.61
C TYR A 138 1.29 0.71 -11.74
N THR A 139 1.67 1.23 -12.90
CA THR A 139 1.61 2.67 -13.19
C THR A 139 0.19 3.21 -13.06
N LYS A 140 -0.79 2.50 -13.63
CA LYS A 140 -2.20 2.85 -13.52
C LYS A 140 -2.69 2.80 -12.07
N MET A 141 -2.29 1.79 -11.29
CA MET A 141 -2.63 1.70 -9.87
C MET A 141 -2.08 2.88 -9.08
N VAL A 142 -0.80 3.25 -9.27
CA VAL A 142 -0.19 4.42 -8.62
C VAL A 142 -0.96 5.70 -8.95
N ASN A 143 -1.36 5.89 -10.21
CA ASN A 143 -2.15 7.05 -10.60
C ASN A 143 -3.52 7.08 -9.93
N ILE A 144 -4.22 5.95 -9.83
CA ILE A 144 -5.51 5.83 -9.13
C ILE A 144 -5.35 6.11 -7.64
N ILE A 145 -4.33 5.54 -7.01
CA ILE A 145 -3.98 5.75 -5.60
C ILE A 145 -3.74 7.23 -5.32
N ARG A 146 -2.93 7.90 -6.15
CA ARG A 146 -2.64 9.33 -6.02
C ARG A 146 -3.82 10.24 -6.33
N ALA A 147 -4.72 9.83 -7.23
CA ALA A 147 -5.95 10.55 -7.49
C ALA A 147 -6.90 10.49 -6.28
N ALA A 148 -6.94 9.36 -5.55
CA ALA A 148 -7.72 9.23 -4.33
C ALA A 148 -7.10 10.01 -3.15
N ASN A 149 -5.77 9.96 -3.02
CA ASN A 149 -5.03 10.72 -2.03
C ASN A 149 -3.62 11.04 -2.57
N PRO A 150 -3.31 12.32 -2.90
CA PRO A 150 -2.04 12.70 -3.51
C PRO A 150 -0.84 12.57 -2.57
N LYS A 151 -1.08 12.29 -1.28
CA LYS A 151 -0.05 12.08 -0.25
C LYS A 151 0.16 10.61 0.12
N THR A 152 -0.49 9.68 -0.57
CA THR A 152 -0.38 8.25 -0.23
C THR A 152 1.08 7.83 -0.32
N LYS A 153 1.59 7.19 0.74
CA LYS A 153 2.89 6.51 0.72
C LYS A 153 2.70 5.09 0.20
N ILE A 154 3.58 4.64 -0.70
CA ILE A 154 3.41 3.36 -1.40
C ILE A 154 4.62 2.46 -1.12
N ILE A 155 4.33 1.21 -0.77
CA ILE A 155 5.32 0.13 -0.68
C ILE A 155 4.98 -0.85 -1.81
N VAL A 156 5.92 -1.05 -2.73
CA VAL A 156 5.82 -2.08 -3.76
C VAL A 156 6.75 -3.22 -3.42
N ASP A 157 6.27 -4.45 -3.51
CA ASP A 157 7.08 -5.61 -3.20
C ASP A 157 7.68 -6.19 -4.49
N LEU A 158 8.95 -6.61 -4.44
CA LEU A 158 9.43 -7.57 -5.43
C LEU A 158 8.66 -8.89 -5.22
N VAL A 159 8.14 -9.45 -6.30
CA VAL A 159 7.31 -10.65 -6.24
C VAL A 159 8.16 -11.85 -5.83
N ILE A 160 7.70 -12.62 -4.86
CA ILE A 160 8.43 -13.80 -4.40
C ILE A 160 8.65 -14.80 -5.54
N PRO A 161 9.77 -15.55 -5.56
CA PRO A 161 9.99 -16.60 -6.55
C PRO A 161 8.90 -17.67 -6.47
N LEU A 162 8.52 -18.20 -7.63
CA LEU A 162 7.67 -19.37 -7.76
C LEU A 162 8.53 -20.59 -8.08
N SER A 163 8.17 -21.76 -7.53
CA SER A 163 8.77 -23.04 -7.93
C SER A 163 7.92 -23.80 -8.96
N ILE A 164 6.75 -23.26 -9.31
CA ILE A 164 5.92 -23.72 -10.43
C ILE A 164 5.63 -22.54 -11.37
N GLY A 165 5.56 -22.80 -12.67
CA GLY A 165 5.35 -21.77 -13.68
C GLY A 165 6.65 -21.07 -14.12
N SER A 166 6.53 -19.84 -14.61
CA SER A 166 7.63 -19.12 -15.26
C SER A 166 8.41 -18.23 -14.28
N SER A 167 9.39 -18.82 -13.57
CA SER A 167 10.30 -18.05 -12.70
C SER A 167 11.08 -16.97 -13.47
N SER A 168 11.31 -17.14 -14.78
CA SER A 168 11.95 -16.12 -15.61
C SER A 168 11.08 -14.87 -15.78
N ALA A 169 9.77 -15.04 -15.93
CA ALA A 169 8.85 -13.89 -16.02
C ALA A 169 8.73 -13.15 -14.68
N ILE A 170 8.77 -13.85 -13.54
CA ILE A 170 8.90 -13.22 -12.22
C ILE A 170 10.20 -12.41 -12.11
N ASN A 171 11.32 -12.97 -12.58
CA ASN A 171 12.59 -12.25 -12.61
C ASN A 171 12.51 -11.00 -13.51
N SER A 172 11.82 -11.09 -14.66
CA SER A 172 11.63 -9.95 -15.57
C SER A 172 10.82 -8.81 -14.93
N ILE A 173 9.73 -9.12 -14.23
CA ILE A 173 8.97 -8.07 -13.51
C ILE A 173 9.82 -7.48 -12.38
N ASN A 174 10.52 -8.31 -11.60
CA ASN A 174 11.35 -7.84 -10.48
C ASN A 174 12.52 -6.97 -10.95
N ALA A 175 13.08 -7.26 -12.13
CA ALA A 175 14.11 -6.43 -12.74
C ALA A 175 13.59 -5.06 -13.21
N ALA A 176 12.30 -4.95 -13.57
CA ALA A 176 11.68 -3.71 -14.02
C ALA A 176 11.24 -2.79 -12.87
N ILE A 177 10.85 -3.35 -11.73
CA ILE A 177 10.32 -2.59 -10.57
C ILE A 177 11.26 -1.47 -10.10
N PRO A 178 12.59 -1.65 -9.95
CA PRO A 178 13.48 -0.60 -9.49
C PRO A 178 13.46 0.67 -10.34
N ALA A 179 13.57 0.53 -11.66
CA ALA A 179 13.54 1.66 -12.58
C ALA A 179 12.14 2.31 -12.61
N TRP A 180 11.08 1.49 -12.60
CA TRP A 180 9.70 1.93 -12.56
C TRP A 180 9.38 2.75 -11.30
N ALA A 181 9.71 2.21 -10.12
CA ALA A 181 9.45 2.87 -8.85
C ALA A 181 10.21 4.19 -8.75
N LYS A 182 11.49 4.22 -9.16
CA LYS A 182 12.29 5.45 -9.23
C LYS A 182 11.66 6.48 -10.17
N GLY A 183 11.15 6.07 -11.33
CA GLY A 183 10.55 6.96 -12.31
C GLY A 183 9.23 7.61 -11.88
N LEU A 184 8.48 6.96 -10.97
CA LEU A 184 7.23 7.50 -10.43
C LEU A 184 7.36 8.10 -9.03
N ASN A 185 8.49 7.92 -8.35
CA ASN A 185 8.68 8.38 -6.98
C ASN A 185 8.59 9.92 -6.87
N SER A 186 8.01 10.42 -5.79
CA SER A 186 7.97 11.86 -5.48
C SER A 186 8.02 12.10 -3.97
N THR A 187 8.37 13.31 -3.56
CA THR A 187 8.40 13.69 -2.12
C THR A 187 7.00 13.62 -1.50
N ASP A 188 5.97 14.07 -2.23
CA ASP A 188 4.59 14.11 -1.72
C ASP A 188 3.97 12.71 -1.62
N SER A 189 4.32 11.80 -2.53
CA SER A 189 3.80 10.42 -2.57
C SER A 189 4.95 9.44 -2.84
N PRO A 190 5.76 9.13 -1.81
CA PRO A 190 6.95 8.31 -1.99
C PRO A 190 6.60 6.85 -2.27
N ILE A 191 7.41 6.21 -3.11
CA ILE A 191 7.39 4.78 -3.42
C ILE A 191 8.71 4.18 -2.91
N VAL A 192 8.62 3.16 -2.06
CA VAL A 192 9.76 2.33 -1.63
C VAL A 192 9.54 0.88 -2.03
N ILE A 193 10.64 0.16 -2.20
CA ILE A 193 10.62 -1.25 -2.61
C ILE A 193 10.89 -2.12 -1.39
N ALA A 194 9.99 -3.07 -1.11
CA ALA A 194 10.28 -4.19 -0.23
C ALA A 194 10.86 -5.34 -1.07
N ASP A 195 12.14 -5.66 -0.86
CA ASP A 195 12.76 -6.81 -1.53
C ASP A 195 12.38 -8.13 -0.84
N CYS A 196 11.17 -8.61 -1.17
CA CYS A 196 10.65 -9.90 -0.71
C CYS A 196 11.22 -11.09 -1.50
N SER A 197 12.02 -10.85 -2.55
CA SER A 197 12.50 -11.91 -3.45
C SER A 197 13.91 -12.39 -3.09
N THR A 198 14.82 -11.50 -2.70
CA THR A 198 16.22 -11.85 -2.45
C THR A 198 16.35 -12.80 -1.26
N GLY A 199 16.94 -13.97 -1.52
CA GLY A 199 17.16 -15.02 -0.51
C GLY A 199 15.94 -15.87 -0.18
N PHE A 200 14.80 -15.66 -0.87
CA PHE A 200 13.60 -16.46 -0.73
C PHE A 200 13.79 -17.83 -1.38
N LYS A 201 13.60 -18.92 -0.64
CA LYS A 201 13.89 -20.29 -1.10
C LYS A 201 12.61 -21.03 -1.46
N THR A 202 12.72 -22.07 -2.27
CA THR A 202 11.60 -22.99 -2.53
C THR A 202 11.05 -23.63 -1.24
N SER A 203 11.90 -23.88 -0.24
CA SER A 203 11.48 -24.39 1.07
C SER A 203 10.65 -23.39 1.89
N ASP A 204 10.63 -22.12 1.50
CA ASP A 204 9.79 -21.08 2.11
C ASP A 204 8.37 -21.05 1.49
N LEU A 205 8.11 -21.89 0.47
CA LEU A 205 6.81 -22.09 -0.15
C LEU A 205 6.15 -23.37 0.40
N ARG A 206 4.81 -23.40 0.41
CA ARG A 206 4.03 -24.60 0.80
C ARG A 206 3.55 -25.43 -0.38
N ASP A 207 3.30 -24.80 -1.53
CA ASP A 207 2.72 -25.42 -2.73
C ASP A 207 3.41 -24.96 -4.03
N GLY A 208 4.55 -24.28 -3.90
CA GLY A 208 5.32 -23.73 -5.01
C GLY A 208 4.86 -22.37 -5.50
N VAL A 209 3.81 -21.79 -4.90
CA VAL A 209 3.36 -20.41 -5.16
C VAL A 209 3.28 -19.61 -3.87
N HIS A 210 2.65 -20.17 -2.84
CA HIS A 210 2.34 -19.44 -1.64
C HIS A 210 3.36 -19.69 -0.53
N PRO A 211 3.68 -18.68 0.28
CA PRO A 211 4.59 -18.84 1.40
C PRO A 211 4.02 -19.81 2.45
N ASN A 212 4.92 -20.53 3.12
CA ASN A 212 4.66 -21.09 4.43
C ASN A 212 5.07 -20.08 5.52
N LEU A 213 5.02 -20.47 6.79
CA LEU A 213 5.37 -19.57 7.90
C LEU A 213 6.81 -19.01 7.82
N SER A 214 7.77 -19.76 7.27
CA SER A 214 9.13 -19.26 7.02
C SER A 214 9.11 -18.13 5.98
N GLY A 215 8.42 -18.34 4.86
CA GLY A 215 8.22 -17.33 3.83
C GLY A 215 7.47 -16.10 4.34
N ASP A 216 6.45 -16.29 5.16
CA ASP A 216 5.70 -15.20 5.79
C ASP A 216 6.59 -14.32 6.67
N LYS A 217 7.52 -14.93 7.42
CA LYS A 217 8.51 -14.20 8.23
C LYS A 217 9.47 -13.40 7.35
N ILE A 218 9.89 -13.94 6.21
CA ILE A 218 10.72 -13.21 5.24
C ILE A 218 9.96 -11.98 4.75
N ILE A 219 8.74 -12.14 4.22
CA ILE A 219 7.92 -11.01 3.73
C ILE A 219 7.73 -9.97 4.83
N ALA A 220 7.32 -10.38 6.03
CA ALA A 220 7.12 -9.48 7.16
C ALA A 220 8.39 -8.73 7.58
N SER A 221 9.57 -9.35 7.47
CA SER A 221 10.87 -8.72 7.76
C SER A 221 11.28 -7.67 6.71
N ARG A 222 10.69 -7.71 5.51
CA ARG A 222 10.99 -6.78 4.40
C ARG A 222 9.99 -5.63 4.37
N VAL A 223 8.71 -5.94 4.51
CA VAL A 223 7.62 -4.95 4.48
C VAL A 223 7.53 -4.18 5.79
N GLY A 224 7.65 -4.87 6.93
CA GLY A 224 7.40 -4.32 8.25
C GLY A 224 8.23 -3.07 8.56
N PRO A 225 9.56 -3.09 8.49
CA PRO A 225 10.39 -1.91 8.77
C PRO A 225 10.03 -0.69 7.91
N LEU A 226 9.76 -0.89 6.61
CA LEU A 226 9.34 0.17 5.70
C LEU A 226 7.99 0.77 6.10
N LEU A 227 7.04 -0.09 6.48
CA LEU A 227 5.73 0.35 6.96
C LEU A 227 5.85 1.15 8.25
N LEU A 228 6.64 0.65 9.22
CA LEU A 228 6.91 1.36 10.48
C LEU A 228 7.48 2.76 10.24
N ASP A 229 8.43 2.89 9.32
CA ASP A 229 9.01 4.19 8.98
C ASP A 229 7.98 5.14 8.37
N TYR A 230 7.14 4.66 7.45
CA TYR A 230 6.06 5.46 6.89
C TYR A 230 5.00 5.85 7.92
N VAL A 231 4.64 4.95 8.84
CA VAL A 231 3.72 5.25 9.93
C VAL A 231 4.31 6.33 10.84
N LYS A 232 5.57 6.20 11.27
CA LYS A 232 6.23 7.20 12.12
C LYS A 232 6.30 8.57 11.44
N GLN A 233 6.72 8.61 10.18
CA GLN A 233 6.73 9.85 9.39
C GLN A 233 5.35 10.51 9.31
N SER A 234 4.30 9.72 9.05
CA SER A 234 2.93 10.24 8.95
C SER A 234 2.38 10.73 10.30
N LEU A 235 2.89 10.20 11.41
CA LEU A 235 2.53 10.60 12.77
C LEU A 235 3.45 11.68 13.36
N GLY A 236 4.49 12.11 12.63
CA GLY A 236 5.48 13.08 13.11
C GLY A 236 6.36 12.57 14.25
N LYS A 237 6.68 11.27 14.27
CA LYS A 237 7.50 10.59 15.28
C LYS A 237 8.88 10.21 14.77
#